data_AF-B7CCU8-F1
#
_entry.id   AF-B7CCU8-F1
#
_cell.length_a   1.000
_cell.length_b   1.000
_cell.length_c   1.000
_cell.angle_alpha   90.00
_cell.angle_beta   90.00
_cell.angle_gamma   90.00
#
_symmetry.space_group_name_H-M   'P 1'
#
loop_
_entity.id
_entity.type
_entity.pdbx_description
1 polymer ?
#
loop_
_entity_poly.entity_id
_entity_poly.type
_entity_poly.pdbx_seq_one_letter_code
_entity_poly.pdbx_strand_id
1 'polypeptide(L)'
;MKAYSQDYLNDVVENQGKLFDFVAQTYPDKDTEDFIKTYMVSKTRKSIDEAKAYVNTMDAKELWEYFTETEKYSLKSGKALDGFMPDWIGEFYAYYQWYYNIPSSEVLKKVPLDFIKKAYYGLHDLELDLAVQKVGEV
;
A
#
# COMPACT_ATOMS: atom_id res chain seq x y z
N MET A 1 5.51 19.58 -4.93
CA MET A 1 5.60 18.62 -6.05
C MET A 1 5.06 17.29 -5.55
N LYS A 2 4.28 16.57 -6.36
CA LYS A 2 3.79 15.21 -6.08
C LYS A 2 4.81 14.18 -6.58
N ALA A 3 4.69 12.91 -6.16
CA ALA A 3 5.69 11.89 -6.50
C ALA A 3 5.80 11.58 -8.00
N TYR A 4 4.66 11.51 -8.69
CA TYR A 4 4.59 11.20 -10.12
C TYR A 4 3.30 11.80 -10.74
N SER A 5 3.10 11.64 -12.05
CA SER A 5 1.92 12.20 -12.75
C SER A 5 0.61 11.72 -12.13
N GLN A 6 -0.41 12.60 -12.11
CA GLN A 6 -1.76 12.23 -11.70
C GLN A 6 -2.35 11.11 -12.59
N ASP A 7 -1.86 10.97 -13.83
CA ASP A 7 -2.29 9.91 -14.75
C ASP A 7 -2.07 8.51 -14.19
N TYR A 8 -1.04 8.30 -13.35
CA TYR A 8 -0.75 7.01 -12.71
C TYR A 8 -1.37 6.90 -11.31
N LEU A 9 -1.92 7.98 -10.75
CA LEU A 9 -2.34 8.00 -9.36
C LEU A 9 -3.46 6.99 -9.09
N ASN A 10 -4.50 7.02 -9.91
CA ASN A 10 -5.66 6.16 -9.71
C ASN A 10 -5.27 4.68 -9.82
N ASP A 11 -4.52 4.32 -10.87
CA ASP A 11 -4.04 2.95 -11.08
C ASP A 11 -3.18 2.48 -9.90
N VAL A 12 -2.24 3.29 -9.42
CA VAL A 12 -1.37 2.90 -8.31
C VAL A 12 -2.16 2.77 -7.00
N VAL A 13 -3.08 3.70 -6.71
CA VAL A 13 -3.89 3.67 -5.49
C VAL A 13 -4.80 2.46 -5.48
N GLU A 14 -5.59 2.29 -6.54
CA GLU A 14 -6.56 1.19 -6.67
C GLU A 14 -5.86 -0.17 -6.67
N ASN A 15 -4.77 -0.35 -7.44
CA ASN A 15 -4.12 -1.65 -7.53
C ASN A 15 -3.30 -1.98 -6.28
N GLN A 16 -2.76 -1.00 -5.55
CA GLN A 16 -2.11 -1.28 -4.26
C GLN A 16 -3.13 -1.69 -3.20
N GLY A 17 -4.31 -1.04 -3.16
CA GLY A 17 -5.43 -1.47 -2.30
C GLY A 17 -5.85 -2.90 -2.60
N LYS A 18 -6.23 -3.16 -3.86
CA LYS A 18 -6.63 -4.49 -4.32
C LYS A 18 -5.56 -5.56 -4.10
N LEU A 19 -4.28 -5.22 -4.21
CA LEU A 19 -3.19 -6.15 -3.90
C LEU A 19 -3.20 -6.55 -2.43
N PHE A 20 -3.37 -5.59 -1.52
CA PHE A 20 -3.37 -5.86 -0.09
C PHE A 20 -4.59 -6.70 0.31
N ASP A 21 -5.74 -6.39 -0.25
CA ASP A 21 -6.96 -7.17 -0.10
C ASP A 21 -6.84 -8.59 -0.68
N PHE A 22 -6.30 -8.70 -1.89
CA PHE A 22 -6.03 -9.99 -2.53
C PHE A 22 -5.16 -10.90 -1.67
N VAL A 23 -4.07 -10.39 -1.10
CA VAL A 23 -3.19 -11.17 -0.23
C VAL A 23 -3.90 -11.58 1.06
N ALA A 24 -4.65 -10.67 1.69
CA ALA A 24 -5.36 -10.95 2.93
C ALA A 24 -6.47 -12.01 2.74
N GLN A 25 -7.25 -11.92 1.66
CA GLN A 25 -8.36 -12.84 1.39
C GLN A 25 -7.91 -14.20 0.87
N THR A 26 -6.87 -14.23 0.02
CA THR A 26 -6.38 -15.48 -0.58
C THR A 26 -5.63 -16.34 0.43
N TYR A 27 -4.98 -15.70 1.40
CA TYR A 27 -4.08 -16.35 2.36
C TYR A 27 -4.45 -16.05 3.82
N PRO A 28 -5.61 -16.52 4.31
CA PRO A 28 -6.12 -16.16 5.63
C PRO A 28 -5.24 -16.63 6.80
N ASP A 29 -4.41 -17.65 6.58
CA ASP A 29 -3.45 -18.22 7.53
C ASP A 29 -2.04 -17.60 7.43
N LYS A 30 -1.88 -16.52 6.66
CA LYS A 30 -0.60 -15.83 6.46
C LYS A 30 -0.60 -14.42 7.06
N ASP A 31 0.58 -13.96 7.41
CA ASP A 31 0.79 -12.65 8.01
C ASP A 31 0.70 -11.53 6.95
N THR A 32 -0.47 -10.90 6.84
CA THR A 32 -0.68 -9.76 5.95
C THR A 32 0.16 -8.55 6.37
N GLU A 33 0.44 -8.38 7.66
CA GLU A 33 1.21 -7.23 8.14
C GLU A 33 2.67 -7.31 7.72
N ASP A 34 3.26 -8.51 7.80
CA ASP A 34 4.62 -8.78 7.31
C ASP A 34 4.70 -8.53 5.81
N PHE A 35 3.69 -8.97 5.04
CA PHE A 35 3.58 -8.67 3.63
C PHE A 35 3.57 -7.17 3.36
N ILE A 36 2.67 -6.41 3.99
CA ILE A 36 2.55 -4.94 3.79
C ILE A 36 3.88 -4.26 4.13
N LYS A 37 4.48 -4.60 5.27
CA LYS A 37 5.76 -4.03 5.72
C LYS A 37 6.87 -4.31 4.72
N THR A 38 6.95 -5.54 4.22
CA THR A 38 7.96 -5.96 3.24
C THR A 38 7.75 -5.31 1.89
N TYR A 39 6.50 -5.27 1.41
CA TYR A 39 6.13 -4.65 0.14
C TYR A 39 6.49 -3.16 0.11
N MET A 40 6.13 -2.41 1.15
CA MET A 40 6.38 -0.96 1.21
C MET A 40 7.86 -0.57 1.23
N VAL A 41 8.77 -1.48 1.59
CA VAL A 41 10.24 -1.26 1.56
C VAL A 41 10.93 -1.99 0.39
N SER A 42 10.16 -2.60 -0.50
CA SER A 42 10.66 -3.43 -1.61
C SER A 42 11.20 -2.63 -2.80
N LYS A 43 11.95 -3.30 -3.68
CA LYS A 43 12.34 -2.76 -4.99
C LYS A 43 11.16 -2.60 -5.93
N THR A 44 10.14 -3.45 -5.79
CA THR A 44 8.86 -3.28 -6.50
C THR A 44 8.25 -1.94 -6.15
N ARG A 45 8.08 -1.64 -4.86
CA ARG A 45 7.48 -0.37 -4.47
C ARG A 45 8.38 0.84 -4.75
N LYS A 46 9.71 0.67 -4.65
CA LYS A 46 10.67 1.67 -5.12
C LYS A 46 10.52 1.97 -6.61
N SER A 47 10.21 0.97 -7.44
CA SER A 47 10.00 1.19 -8.89
C SER A 47 8.76 2.03 -9.16
N ILE A 48 7.73 1.92 -8.30
CA ILE A 48 6.56 2.79 -8.33
C ILE A 48 6.88 4.21 -7.85
N ASP A 49 7.69 4.34 -6.78
CA ASP A 49 8.18 5.64 -6.29
C ASP A 49 8.96 6.39 -7.40
N GLU A 50 9.72 5.66 -8.21
CA GLU A 50 10.49 6.16 -9.36
C GLU A 50 9.65 6.34 -10.65
N ALA A 51 8.33 6.17 -10.57
CA ALA A 51 7.38 6.34 -11.66
C ALA A 51 7.65 5.45 -12.90
N LYS A 52 8.13 4.22 -12.69
CA LYS A 52 8.35 3.30 -13.81
C LYS A 52 7.01 2.87 -14.40
N ALA A 53 6.70 3.40 -15.58
CA ALA A 53 5.41 3.23 -16.25
C ALA A 53 4.88 1.79 -16.23
N TYR A 54 5.73 0.80 -16.55
CA TYR A 54 5.31 -0.60 -16.63
C TYR A 54 4.89 -1.20 -15.27
N VAL A 55 5.38 -0.70 -14.13
CA VAL A 55 4.95 -1.16 -12.80
C VAL A 55 3.74 -0.35 -12.32
N ASN A 56 3.69 0.94 -12.65
CA ASN A 56 2.58 1.82 -12.25
C ASN A 56 1.24 1.46 -12.89
N THR A 57 1.25 0.68 -13.98
CA THR A 57 0.04 0.24 -14.69
C THR A 57 -0.30 -1.23 -14.46
N MET A 58 0.46 -1.95 -13.62
CA MET A 58 0.17 -3.35 -13.31
C MET A 58 -1.11 -3.47 -12.49
N ASP A 59 -1.95 -4.44 -12.83
CA ASP A 59 -3.05 -4.81 -11.96
C ASP A 59 -2.58 -5.51 -10.68
N ALA A 60 -3.48 -5.70 -9.71
CA ALA A 60 -3.13 -6.31 -8.43
C ALA A 60 -2.48 -7.71 -8.53
N LYS A 61 -2.85 -8.52 -9.52
CA LYS A 61 -2.29 -9.88 -9.70
C LYS A 61 -0.93 -9.81 -10.36
N GLU A 62 -0.79 -9.03 -11.42
CA GLU A 62 0.49 -8.77 -12.08
C GLU A 62 1.50 -8.19 -11.09
N LEU A 63 1.05 -7.26 -10.24
CA LEU A 63 1.88 -6.64 -9.22
C LEU A 63 2.29 -7.62 -8.12
N TRP A 64 1.41 -8.56 -7.74
CA TRP A 64 1.74 -9.66 -6.82
C TRP A 64 2.81 -10.60 -7.40
N GLU A 65 2.63 -11.03 -8.64
CA GLU A 65 3.59 -11.88 -9.35
C GLU A 65 4.94 -11.17 -9.47
N TYR A 66 4.93 -9.91 -9.94
CA TYR A 66 6.13 -9.10 -10.05
C TYR A 66 6.85 -8.92 -8.71
N PHE A 67 6.11 -8.66 -7.63
CA PHE A 67 6.66 -8.53 -6.28
C PHE A 67 7.31 -9.82 -5.78
N THR A 68 6.60 -10.94 -5.86
CA THR A 68 7.12 -12.23 -5.39
C THR A 68 8.33 -12.68 -6.19
N GLU A 69 8.35 -12.46 -7.50
CA GLU A 69 9.50 -12.78 -8.35
C GLU A 69 10.71 -11.87 -8.11
N THR A 70 10.48 -10.56 -7.92
CA THR A 70 11.54 -9.55 -7.74
C THR A 70 12.19 -9.66 -6.37
N GLU A 71 11.40 -9.85 -5.32
CA GLU A 71 11.87 -9.92 -3.94
C GLU A 71 12.19 -11.34 -3.47
N LYS A 72 11.82 -12.36 -4.25
CA LYS A 72 11.82 -13.76 -3.80
C LYS A 72 11.03 -13.92 -2.50
N TYR A 73 9.95 -13.16 -2.38
CA TYR A 73 9.14 -13.11 -1.18
C TYR A 73 8.31 -14.40 -1.03
N SER A 74 8.18 -14.86 0.22
CA SER A 74 7.31 -15.97 0.58
C SER A 74 6.53 -15.57 1.82
N LEU A 75 5.23 -15.78 1.79
CA LEU A 75 4.33 -15.42 2.88
C LEU A 75 4.69 -16.16 4.17
N LYS A 76 4.80 -15.42 5.27
CA LYS A 76 5.00 -15.99 6.60
C LYS A 76 3.69 -16.50 7.17
N SER A 77 3.76 -17.54 8.00
CA SER A 77 2.60 -18.03 8.74
C SER A 77 2.17 -16.98 9.77
N GLY A 78 0.87 -16.75 9.90
CA GLY A 78 0.34 -15.73 10.78
C GLY A 78 -1.17 -15.63 10.68
N LYS A 79 -1.71 -14.41 10.75
CA LYS A 79 -3.13 -14.13 10.57
C LYS A 79 -3.28 -13.00 9.57
N ALA A 80 -4.25 -13.14 8.68
CA ALA A 80 -4.60 -12.06 7.78
C ALA A 80 -5.30 -10.89 8.50
N LEU A 81 -5.11 -9.70 7.96
CA LEU A 81 -5.99 -8.56 8.27
C LEU A 81 -7.40 -8.85 7.71
N ASP A 82 -8.43 -8.37 8.39
CA ASP A 82 -9.83 -8.71 8.11
C ASP A 82 -10.64 -7.55 7.53
N GLY A 83 -11.77 -7.89 6.91
CA GLY A 83 -12.71 -6.93 6.31
C GLY A 83 -12.08 -6.13 5.16
N PHE A 84 -12.48 -4.87 5.05
CA PHE A 84 -12.01 -3.92 4.03
C PHE A 84 -10.76 -3.13 4.46
N MET A 85 -10.19 -3.46 5.62
CA MET A 85 -9.01 -2.77 6.15
C MET A 85 -7.77 -2.92 5.25
N PRO A 86 -7.46 -4.10 4.67
CA PRO A 86 -6.28 -4.25 3.83
C PRO A 86 -6.34 -3.34 2.60
N ASP A 87 -7.48 -3.32 1.91
CA ASP A 87 -7.73 -2.51 0.72
C ASP A 87 -7.48 -1.02 1.00
N TRP A 88 -8.20 -0.50 2.00
CA TRP A 88 -8.10 0.90 2.37
C TRP A 88 -6.69 1.30 2.85
N ILE A 89 -5.99 0.43 3.59
CA ILE A 89 -4.59 0.70 3.99
C ILE A 89 -3.68 0.78 2.76
N GLY A 90 -3.89 -0.08 1.77
CA GLY A 90 -3.15 -0.06 0.51
C GLY A 90 -3.38 1.25 -0.23
N GLU A 91 -4.64 1.65 -0.42
CA GLU A 91 -4.99 2.94 -1.03
C GLU A 91 -4.40 4.12 -0.27
N PHE A 92 -4.56 4.13 1.06
CA PHE A 92 -4.05 5.18 1.94
C PHE A 92 -2.55 5.36 1.80
N TYR A 93 -1.77 4.29 1.88
CA TYR A 93 -0.32 4.42 1.76
C TYR A 93 0.14 4.86 0.38
N ALA A 94 -0.51 4.39 -0.69
CA ALA A 94 -0.20 4.83 -2.05
C ALA A 94 -0.48 6.33 -2.21
N TYR A 95 -1.66 6.78 -1.78
CA TYR A 95 -2.04 8.18 -1.87
C TYR A 95 -1.17 9.07 -0.98
N TYR A 96 -0.86 8.64 0.26
CA TYR A 96 0.01 9.39 1.18
C TYR A 96 1.42 9.58 0.58
N GLN A 97 2.00 8.51 0.03
CA GLN A 97 3.30 8.53 -0.67
C GLN A 97 3.29 9.59 -1.78
N TRP A 98 2.29 9.54 -2.65
CA TRP A 98 2.15 10.47 -3.77
C TRP A 98 1.90 11.91 -3.31
N TYR A 99 1.03 12.10 -2.31
CA TYR A 99 0.59 13.40 -1.83
C TYR A 99 1.72 14.19 -1.19
N TYR A 100 2.49 13.54 -0.31
CA TYR A 100 3.61 14.14 0.41
C TYR A 100 4.95 14.03 -0.33
N ASN A 101 4.98 13.30 -1.46
CA ASN A 101 6.18 13.12 -2.28
C ASN A 101 7.37 12.62 -1.46
N ILE A 102 7.15 11.53 -0.72
CA ILE A 102 8.18 10.82 0.04
C ILE A 102 8.27 9.38 -0.46
N PRO A 103 9.40 8.68 -0.28
CA PRO A 103 9.50 7.26 -0.62
C PRO A 103 8.51 6.41 0.19
N SER A 104 8.00 5.33 -0.39
CA SER A 104 7.09 4.39 0.29
C SER A 104 7.68 3.85 1.60
N SER A 105 9.00 3.64 1.62
CA SER A 105 9.74 3.19 2.80
C SER A 105 9.75 4.22 3.94
N GLU A 106 9.63 5.51 3.63
CA GLU A 106 9.52 6.58 4.63
C GLU A 106 8.07 6.76 5.11
N VAL A 107 7.08 6.41 4.28
CA VAL A 107 5.66 6.41 4.67
C VAL A 107 5.44 5.52 5.89
N LEU A 108 5.97 4.28 5.89
CA LEU A 108 5.83 3.38 7.03
C LEU A 108 6.51 3.87 8.31
N LYS A 109 7.53 4.72 8.20
CA LYS A 109 8.19 5.32 9.37
C LYS A 109 7.36 6.46 9.95
N LYS A 110 6.74 7.27 9.08
CA LYS A 110 5.88 8.40 9.48
C LYS A 110 4.52 7.95 9.96
N VAL A 111 3.93 6.97 9.27
CA VAL A 111 2.64 6.38 9.57
C VAL A 111 2.82 4.88 9.75
N PRO A 112 3.18 4.42 10.97
CA PRO A 112 3.35 3.01 11.25
C PRO A 112 2.07 2.21 11.05
N LEU A 113 2.20 0.94 10.63
CA LEU A 113 1.05 0.07 10.39
C LEU A 113 0.15 -0.10 11.63
N ASP A 114 0.74 -0.20 12.82
CA ASP A 114 -0.02 -0.30 14.06
C ASP A 114 -0.83 0.96 14.40
N PHE A 115 -0.36 2.12 13.95
CA PHE A 115 -1.10 3.37 14.08
C PHE A 115 -2.27 3.39 13.09
N ILE A 116 -2.02 3.12 11.80
CA ILE A 116 -3.06 3.26 10.77
C ILE A 116 -4.19 2.24 10.94
N LYS A 117 -3.89 1.01 11.36
CA LYS A 117 -4.92 -0.01 11.69
C LYS A 117 -5.88 0.47 12.80
N LYS A 118 -5.36 1.19 13.80
CA LYS A 118 -6.19 1.75 14.88
C LYS A 118 -6.98 2.97 14.38
N ALA A 119 -6.34 3.81 13.57
CA ALA A 119 -6.96 5.01 13.03
C ALA A 119 -8.03 4.70 11.97
N TYR A 120 -7.94 3.54 11.28
CA TYR A 120 -8.89 3.06 10.28
C TYR A 120 -10.35 3.28 10.69
N TYR A 121 -10.73 2.86 11.89
CA TYR A 121 -12.12 2.97 12.36
C TYR A 121 -12.67 4.40 12.44
N GLY A 122 -11.81 5.42 12.52
CA GLY A 122 -12.21 6.83 12.51
C GLY A 122 -11.91 7.56 11.20
N LEU A 123 -11.21 6.93 10.26
CA LEU A 123 -10.75 7.55 9.02
C LEU A 123 -11.38 6.95 7.76
N HIS A 124 -11.77 5.67 7.77
CA HIS A 124 -12.19 4.96 6.56
C HIS A 124 -13.52 5.47 5.95
N ASP A 125 -14.36 6.14 6.74
CA ASP A 125 -15.58 6.80 6.27
C ASP A 125 -15.32 8.17 5.61
N LEU A 126 -14.09 8.69 5.68
CA LEU A 126 -13.69 9.94 5.04
C LEU A 126 -13.25 9.68 3.60
N GLU A 127 -13.39 10.72 2.77
CA GLU A 127 -12.68 10.77 1.49
C GLU A 127 -11.18 10.55 1.70
N LEU A 128 -10.55 9.75 0.84
CA LEU A 128 -9.17 9.32 1.02
C LEU A 128 -8.17 10.49 1.14
N ASP A 129 -8.37 11.54 0.33
CA ASP A 129 -7.57 12.78 0.40
C ASP A 129 -7.68 13.45 1.78
N LEU A 130 -8.88 13.52 2.35
CA LEU A 130 -9.10 14.13 3.66
C LEU A 130 -8.47 13.30 4.78
N ALA A 131 -8.56 11.97 4.71
CA ALA A 131 -7.90 11.09 5.67
C ALA A 131 -6.37 11.27 5.64
N VAL A 132 -5.77 11.36 4.46
CA VAL A 132 -4.33 11.55 4.26
C VAL A 132 -3.86 12.90 4.77
N GLN A 133 -4.61 13.97 4.50
CA GLN A 133 -4.30 15.30 5.01
C GLN A 133 -4.35 15.34 6.53
N LYS A 134 -5.42 14.82 7.15
CA LYS A 134 -5.57 14.76 8.61
C LYS A 134 -4.43 14.01 9.30
N VAL A 135 -3.95 12.91 8.72
CA VAL A 135 -2.86 12.13 9.32
C VAL A 135 -1.50 12.81 9.13
N GLY A 136 -1.27 13.50 8.01
CA GLY A 136 0.02 14.17 7.77
C GLY A 136 0.16 15.56 8.39
N GLU A 137 -0.91 16.14 8.93
CA GLU A 137 -0.86 17.35 9.77
C GLU A 137 -0.34 17.08 11.21
N VAL A 138 -0.26 15.82 11.63
CA VAL A 138 0.18 15.37 12.97
C VAL A 138 1.69 15.13 13.01
#